data_AF-A0A443RDR9-F1
#
_entry.id   AF-A0A443RDR9-F1
#
_cell.length_a   1.000
_cell.length_b   1.000
_cell.length_c   1.000
_cell.angle_alpha   90.00
_cell.angle_beta   90.00
_cell.angle_gamma   90.00
#
_symmetry.space_group_name_H-M   'P 1'
#
loop_
_entity.id
_entity.type
_entity.pdbx_description
1 polymer ?
#
loop_
_entity_poly.entity_id
_entity_poly.type
_entity_poly.pdbx_seq_one_letter_code
_entity_poly.pdbx_strand_id
1 'polypeptide(L)'
;MVGQPSLALLKLSVHDDELWIESPTNGTLKLKQNYHLKSAKVVEFEFDGSKLRTIDCGDEIATWFEKVIDKPGVRLLRHVPEFEYRQNLTISKIEKSKNFPLHSSCLIINDNSVSDLNKKLPAGMYASYRNFRPNILVECKPYSEDNWTFVQIADVSMQFIYLSERCQKITIDPDTSKKSDEPFKTLKHYRCPKNGKGLQRKPTFGTLFGILNEGQIAIGDHIYAKQNVWKIHA
;
A
#
# COMPACT_ATOMS: atom_id res chain seq x y z
N MET A 1 -13.31 -12.21 5.00
CA MET A 1 -13.73 -10.86 4.56
C MET A 1 -13.81 -10.86 3.04
N VAL A 2 -15.01 -10.76 2.46
CA VAL A 2 -15.17 -10.64 1.00
C VAL A 2 -14.57 -9.30 0.59
N GLY A 3 -13.51 -9.31 -0.24
CA GLY A 3 -12.91 -8.06 -0.71
C GLY A 3 -13.88 -7.31 -1.62
N GLN A 4 -13.93 -5.98 -1.49
CA GLN A 4 -14.79 -5.09 -2.29
C GLN A 4 -13.97 -4.49 -3.44
N PRO A 5 -14.02 -5.04 -4.67
CA PRO A 5 -13.17 -4.59 -5.79
C PRO A 5 -13.58 -3.21 -6.30
N SER A 6 -14.85 -2.81 -6.13
CA SER A 6 -15.37 -1.50 -6.51
C SER A 6 -14.61 -0.35 -5.86
N LEU A 7 -14.00 -0.56 -4.69
CA LEU A 7 -13.14 0.43 -4.03
C LEU A 7 -11.90 0.79 -4.87
N ALA A 8 -11.49 -0.04 -5.82
CA ALA A 8 -10.39 0.28 -6.72
C ALA A 8 -10.73 1.40 -7.71
N LEU A 9 -12.03 1.63 -7.97
CA LEU A 9 -12.52 2.67 -8.87
C LEU A 9 -12.54 4.06 -8.23
N LEU A 10 -12.38 4.13 -6.90
CA LEU A 10 -12.34 5.40 -6.20
C LEU A 10 -11.06 6.14 -6.53
N LYS A 11 -11.18 7.38 -6.98
CA LYS A 11 -10.05 8.28 -7.17
C LYS A 11 -9.93 9.20 -5.97
N LEU A 12 -8.72 9.32 -5.45
CA LEU A 12 -8.41 10.17 -4.31
C LEU A 12 -7.55 11.34 -4.78
N SER A 13 -7.93 12.54 -4.37
CA SER A 13 -7.10 13.75 -4.52
C SER A 13 -7.13 14.55 -3.22
N VAL A 14 -6.09 15.34 -2.99
CA VAL A 14 -6.05 16.26 -1.86
C VAL A 14 -6.02 17.68 -2.43
N HIS A 15 -6.94 18.51 -1.98
CA HIS A 15 -7.05 19.92 -2.34
C HIS A 15 -7.06 20.72 -1.05
N ASP A 16 -6.01 21.54 -0.84
CA ASP A 16 -5.78 22.25 0.42
C ASP A 16 -5.86 21.28 1.63
N ASP A 17 -6.83 21.50 2.52
CA ASP A 17 -7.11 20.67 3.70
C ASP A 17 -8.26 19.67 3.48
N GLU A 18 -8.61 19.34 2.24
CA GLU A 18 -9.69 18.41 1.93
C GLU A 18 -9.21 17.18 1.16
N LEU A 19 -9.56 16.00 1.65
CA LEU A 19 -9.48 14.75 0.90
C LEU A 19 -10.75 14.60 0.06
N TRP A 20 -10.59 14.59 -1.25
CA TRP A 20 -11.67 14.35 -2.20
C TRP A 20 -11.63 12.90 -2.63
N ILE A 21 -12.78 12.23 -2.55
CA ILE A 21 -12.97 10.84 -2.98
C ILE A 21 -14.05 10.84 -4.06
N GLU A 22 -13.63 10.60 -5.29
CA GLU A 22 -14.52 10.55 -6.45
C GLU A 22 -14.95 9.10 -6.71
N SER A 23 -16.26 8.88 -6.79
CA SER A 23 -16.87 7.64 -7.25
C SER A 23 -17.44 7.82 -8.66
N PRO A 24 -17.24 6.85 -9.58
CA PRO A 24 -17.89 6.88 -10.89
C PRO A 24 -19.42 6.94 -10.84
N THR A 25 -20.03 6.47 -9.74
CA THR A 25 -21.49 6.29 -9.62
C THR A 25 -22.14 7.21 -8.59
N ASN A 26 -21.36 7.82 -7.69
CA ASN A 26 -21.90 8.53 -6.51
C ASN A 26 -21.31 9.93 -6.31
N GLY A 27 -20.70 10.50 -7.35
CA GLY A 27 -20.11 11.83 -7.32
C GLY A 27 -18.88 11.92 -6.40
N THR A 28 -18.60 13.11 -5.90
CA THR A 28 -17.40 13.39 -5.09
C THR A 28 -17.78 13.62 -3.64
N LEU A 29 -17.22 12.79 -2.75
CA LEU A 29 -17.23 13.02 -1.31
C LEU A 29 -16.03 13.90 -0.92
N LYS A 30 -16.28 14.97 -0.16
CA LYS A 30 -15.24 15.87 0.33
C LYS A 30 -15.10 15.72 1.84
N LEU A 31 -13.89 15.44 2.29
CA LEU A 31 -13.57 15.20 3.69
C LEU A 31 -12.56 16.24 4.17
N LYS A 32 -12.97 17.12 5.07
CA LYS A 32 -12.04 18.05 5.72
C LYS A 32 -11.06 17.28 6.61
N GLN A 33 -9.77 17.54 6.46
CA GLN A 33 -8.72 16.98 7.30
C GLN A 33 -8.88 17.43 8.75
N ASN A 34 -9.38 18.63 9.00
CA ASN A 34 -9.74 19.10 10.35
C ASN A 34 -11.23 18.88 10.63
N TYR A 35 -11.67 17.62 10.59
CA TYR A 35 -13.01 17.24 11.05
C TYR A 35 -13.19 17.68 12.51
N HIS A 36 -14.43 17.88 12.98
CA HIS A 36 -14.70 18.23 14.38
C HIS A 36 -14.36 17.04 15.32
N LEU A 37 -13.06 16.80 15.53
CA LEU A 37 -12.52 15.70 16.33
C LEU A 37 -13.10 15.69 17.74
N LYS A 38 -13.38 16.88 18.29
CA LYS A 38 -13.93 17.07 19.64
C LYS A 38 -15.35 16.49 19.83
N SER A 39 -16.12 16.35 18.75
CA SER A 39 -17.49 15.80 18.80
C SER A 39 -17.63 14.48 18.06
N ALA A 40 -16.53 13.93 17.52
CA ALA A 40 -16.56 12.69 16.78
C ALA A 40 -16.79 11.50 17.74
N LYS A 41 -17.61 10.55 17.31
CA LYS A 41 -17.87 9.33 18.08
C LYS A 41 -16.62 8.45 18.05
N VAL A 42 -16.09 8.12 19.23
CA VAL A 42 -15.01 7.13 19.36
C VAL A 42 -15.59 5.73 19.20
N VAL A 43 -14.91 4.89 18.42
CA VAL A 43 -15.29 3.51 18.13
C VAL A 43 -14.10 2.59 18.43
N GLU A 44 -14.39 1.47 19.07
CA GLU A 44 -13.46 0.36 19.23
C GLU A 44 -13.75 -0.70 18.17
N PHE A 45 -12.70 -1.22 17.57
CA PHE A 45 -12.81 -2.31 16.59
C PHE A 45 -11.62 -3.27 16.72
N GLU A 46 -11.83 -4.51 16.28
CA GLU A 46 -10.75 -5.49 16.20
C GLU A 46 -10.25 -5.58 14.76
N PHE A 47 -8.93 -5.50 14.60
CA PHE A 47 -8.27 -5.76 13.33
C PHE A 47 -7.02 -6.57 13.58
N ASP A 48 -6.91 -7.73 12.92
CA ASP A 48 -5.73 -8.60 12.97
C ASP A 48 -5.33 -8.96 14.42
N GLY A 49 -6.33 -9.32 15.23
CA GLY A 49 -6.18 -9.68 16.64
C GLY A 49 -5.87 -8.51 17.58
N SER A 50 -5.76 -7.28 17.06
CA SER A 50 -5.53 -6.07 17.86
C SER A 50 -6.84 -5.30 18.04
N LYS A 51 -7.14 -4.91 19.29
CA LYS A 51 -8.22 -3.95 19.59
C LYS A 51 -7.68 -2.54 19.40
N LEU A 52 -8.34 -1.74 18.58
CA LEU A 52 -7.92 -0.39 18.21
C LEU A 52 -9.05 0.60 18.44
N ARG A 53 -8.66 1.82 18.81
CA ARG A 53 -9.56 2.97 18.92
C ARG A 53 -9.41 3.88 17.71
N THR A 54 -10.52 4.44 17.26
CA THR A 54 -10.59 5.30 16.09
C THR A 54 -11.80 6.21 16.21
N ILE A 55 -11.90 7.23 15.35
CA ILE A 55 -13.10 8.05 15.26
C ILE A 55 -13.96 7.63 14.08
N ASP A 56 -15.27 7.76 14.26
CA ASP A 56 -16.26 7.61 13.22
C ASP A 56 -16.42 8.91 12.42
N CYS A 57 -16.38 8.81 11.09
CA CYS A 57 -16.53 9.98 10.23
C CYS A 57 -17.98 10.47 10.08
N GLY A 58 -18.97 9.83 10.69
CA GLY A 58 -20.36 10.32 10.72
C GLY A 58 -21.28 9.71 9.66
N ASP A 59 -22.58 9.94 9.82
CA ASP A 59 -23.62 9.23 9.08
C ASP A 59 -23.72 9.63 7.60
N GLU A 60 -23.47 10.90 7.27
CA GLU A 60 -23.45 11.37 5.87
C GLU A 60 -22.39 10.61 5.05
N ILE A 61 -21.18 10.48 5.62
CA ILE A 61 -20.07 9.78 5.01
C ILE A 61 -20.34 8.28 4.95
N ALA A 62 -20.91 7.71 6.01
CA ALA A 62 -21.35 6.31 6.02
C ALA A 62 -22.35 6.04 4.88
N THR A 63 -23.42 6.84 4.75
CA THR A 63 -24.42 6.71 3.69
C THR A 63 -23.80 6.82 2.29
N TRP A 64 -22.79 7.67 2.09
CA TRP A 64 -22.08 7.73 0.81
C TRP A 64 -21.35 6.43 0.51
N PHE A 65 -20.60 5.87 1.47
CA PHE A 65 -19.89 4.61 1.29
C PHE A 65 -20.82 3.40 1.17
N GLU A 66 -21.96 3.38 1.87
CA GLU A 66 -22.97 2.34 1.73
C GLU A 66 -23.49 2.24 0.29
N LYS A 67 -23.69 3.39 -0.38
CA LYS A 67 -24.09 3.44 -1.80
C LYS A 67 -22.97 2.97 -2.73
N VAL A 68 -21.73 3.36 -2.48
CA VAL A 68 -20.58 2.96 -3.31
C VAL A 68 -20.26 1.47 -3.19
N ILE A 69 -20.39 0.91 -1.98
CA ILE A 69 -20.11 -0.50 -1.71
C ILE A 69 -21.35 -1.37 -1.94
N ASP A 70 -22.53 -0.76 -2.13
CA ASP A 70 -23.82 -1.43 -2.22
C ASP A 70 -24.05 -2.38 -1.03
N LYS A 71 -23.80 -1.87 0.18
CA LYS A 71 -23.90 -2.65 1.41
C LYS A 71 -24.25 -1.75 2.60
N PRO A 72 -25.27 -2.09 3.40
CA PRO A 72 -25.58 -1.34 4.63
C PRO A 72 -24.54 -1.59 5.73
N GLY A 73 -24.45 -0.65 6.66
CA GLY A 73 -23.56 -0.71 7.83
C GLY A 73 -22.09 -0.42 7.48
N VAL A 74 -21.81 0.21 6.34
CA VAL A 74 -20.46 0.60 5.96
C VAL A 74 -20.15 1.96 6.57
N ARG A 75 -19.05 2.04 7.32
CA ARG A 75 -18.61 3.28 7.95
C ARG A 75 -17.15 3.54 7.64
N LEU A 76 -16.81 4.81 7.42
CA LEU A 76 -15.42 5.25 7.33
C LEU A 76 -14.93 5.58 8.74
N LEU A 77 -13.82 4.95 9.12
CA LEU A 77 -13.14 5.20 10.38
C LEU A 77 -11.81 5.90 10.10
N ARG A 78 -11.44 6.85 10.95
CA ARG A 78 -10.20 7.61 10.81
C ARG A 78 -9.34 7.51 12.07
N HIS A 79 -8.11 7.05 11.88
CA HIS A 79 -7.09 7.11 12.92
C HIS A 79 -6.71 8.56 13.22
N VAL A 80 -6.54 8.87 14.50
CA VAL A 80 -6.05 10.17 15.00
C VAL A 80 -4.84 9.94 15.92
N PRO A 81 -3.83 10.83 15.93
CA PRO A 81 -2.59 10.61 16.66
C PRO A 81 -2.74 10.42 18.18
N GLU A 82 -3.87 10.84 18.76
CA GLU A 82 -4.21 10.66 20.17
C GLU A 82 -4.52 9.20 20.55
N PHE A 83 -4.76 8.33 19.57
CA PHE A 83 -5.01 6.91 19.78
C PHE A 83 -3.81 6.04 19.43
N GLU A 84 -3.85 4.80 19.91
CA GLU A 84 -2.77 3.84 19.71
C GLU A 84 -2.65 3.44 18.24
N TYR A 85 -1.42 3.55 17.72
CA TYR A 85 -1.04 2.86 16.50
C TYR A 85 -1.07 1.34 16.71
N ARG A 86 -1.31 0.57 15.63
CA ARG A 86 -1.25 -0.90 15.73
C ARG A 86 0.17 -1.34 16.07
N GLN A 87 0.28 -2.10 17.15
CA GLN A 87 1.47 -2.88 17.44
C GLN A 87 1.45 -4.10 16.51
N ASN A 88 2.37 -4.19 15.55
CA ASN A 88 2.36 -5.32 14.61
C ASN A 88 2.91 -6.59 15.26
N LEU A 89 2.10 -7.65 15.27
CA LEU A 89 2.36 -8.98 15.83
C LEU A 89 3.40 -9.83 15.06
N THR A 90 4.37 -9.23 14.36
CA THR A 90 5.44 -10.00 13.69
C THR A 90 6.81 -9.31 13.69
N ILE A 91 6.94 -8.19 14.41
CA ILE A 91 8.21 -7.47 14.58
C ILE A 91 8.97 -7.95 15.84
N SER A 92 8.54 -9.04 16.49
CA SER A 92 9.30 -9.67 17.59
C SER A 92 10.66 -10.26 17.16
N LYS A 93 11.08 -10.09 15.89
CA LYS A 93 12.43 -10.41 15.40
C LYS A 93 13.16 -9.27 14.70
N ILE A 94 12.61 -8.05 14.64
CA ILE A 94 13.41 -6.85 14.35
C ILE A 94 13.94 -6.31 15.68
N GLU A 95 14.54 -7.19 16.48
CA GLU A 95 15.08 -6.91 17.82
C GLU A 95 16.44 -6.19 17.79
N LYS A 96 16.82 -5.55 16.67
CA LYS A 96 18.06 -4.75 16.60
C LYS A 96 17.94 -3.37 15.96
N SER A 97 16.79 -3.01 15.39
CA SER A 97 16.48 -1.61 15.09
C SER A 97 15.31 -1.18 15.95
N LYS A 98 15.60 -0.50 17.05
CA LYS A 98 14.62 0.37 17.70
C LYS A 98 14.03 1.27 16.61
N ASN A 99 12.70 1.30 16.48
CA ASN A 99 11.89 2.37 15.85
C ASN A 99 11.29 2.20 14.44
N PHE A 100 10.70 1.07 14.00
CA PHE A 100 9.80 1.13 12.81
C PHE A 100 8.49 0.36 12.95
N PRO A 101 7.37 1.03 13.28
CA PRO A 101 6.04 0.45 13.06
C PRO A 101 5.75 0.38 11.55
N LEU A 102 5.07 -0.68 11.06
CA LEU A 102 4.62 -0.75 9.65
C LEU A 102 3.81 0.48 9.19
N HIS A 103 3.26 1.26 10.13
CA HIS A 103 2.60 2.55 9.84
C HIS A 103 3.52 3.63 9.27
N SER A 104 4.84 3.45 9.40
CA SER A 104 5.89 4.30 8.82
C SER A 104 6.60 3.62 7.65
N SER A 105 6.01 2.55 7.09
CA SER A 105 6.60 1.85 5.96
C SER A 105 6.12 2.44 4.63
N CYS A 106 7.07 2.63 3.73
CA CYS A 106 6.87 3.14 2.39
C CYS A 106 7.15 2.03 1.38
N LEU A 107 6.15 1.70 0.54
CA LEU A 107 6.32 0.78 -0.57
C LEU A 107 6.91 1.53 -1.77
N ILE A 108 8.12 1.15 -2.16
CA ILE A 108 8.76 1.62 -3.40
C ILE A 108 8.66 0.52 -4.45
N ILE A 109 8.20 0.86 -5.64
CA ILE A 109 8.31 -0.01 -6.82
C ILE A 109 8.94 0.75 -7.98
N ASN A 110 9.55 0.02 -8.90
CA ASN A 110 10.14 0.58 -10.11
C ASN A 110 9.22 0.37 -11.32
N ASP A 111 8.95 1.43 -12.08
CA ASP A 111 8.09 1.36 -13.27
C ASP A 111 8.69 0.47 -14.37
N ASN A 112 10.02 0.43 -14.47
CA ASN A 112 10.70 -0.49 -15.38
C ASN A 112 10.54 -1.96 -14.95
N SER A 113 10.34 -2.25 -13.66
CA SER A 113 9.96 -3.60 -13.19
C SER A 113 8.53 -3.96 -13.65
N VAL A 114 7.61 -2.99 -13.67
CA VAL A 114 6.24 -3.19 -14.17
C VAL A 114 6.27 -3.46 -15.68
N SER A 115 7.06 -2.67 -16.42
CA SER A 115 7.29 -2.88 -17.85
C SER A 115 7.89 -4.25 -18.16
N ASP A 116 8.86 -4.71 -17.37
CA ASP A 116 9.46 -6.04 -17.55
C ASP A 116 8.50 -7.19 -17.17
N LEU A 117 7.64 -7.00 -16.17
CA LEU A 117 6.55 -7.92 -15.85
C LEU A 117 5.55 -8.01 -17.01
N ASN A 118 5.14 -6.89 -17.61
CA ASN A 118 4.19 -6.86 -18.71
C ASN A 118 4.66 -7.66 -19.94
N LYS A 119 5.97 -7.72 -20.19
CA LYS A 119 6.56 -8.57 -21.25
C LYS A 119 6.39 -10.07 -21.00
N LYS A 120 6.10 -10.48 -19.76
CA LYS A 120 5.93 -11.88 -19.34
C LYS A 120 4.46 -12.26 -19.18
N LEU A 121 3.54 -11.29 -19.25
CA LEU A 121 2.12 -11.56 -19.14
C LEU A 121 1.59 -12.24 -20.41
N PRO A 122 0.53 -13.06 -20.31
CA PRO A 122 -0.18 -13.58 -21.48
C PRO A 122 -0.67 -12.46 -22.41
N ALA A 123 -0.82 -12.78 -23.70
CA ALA A 123 -1.34 -11.83 -24.68
C ALA A 123 -2.72 -11.28 -24.25
N GLY A 124 -2.90 -9.96 -24.38
CA GLY A 124 -4.12 -9.25 -23.97
C GLY A 124 -4.23 -8.93 -22.48
N MET A 125 -3.26 -9.34 -21.66
CA MET A 125 -3.19 -8.96 -20.24
C MET A 125 -2.22 -7.80 -20.03
N TYR A 126 -2.53 -6.94 -19.06
CA TYR A 126 -1.71 -5.78 -18.71
C TYR A 126 -1.80 -5.50 -17.20
N ALA A 127 -0.69 -5.09 -16.60
CA ALA A 127 -0.62 -4.61 -15.23
C ALA A 127 -0.03 -3.18 -15.18
N SER A 128 -0.66 -2.32 -14.40
CA SER A 128 -0.16 -0.97 -14.07
C SER A 128 0.51 -0.98 -12.70
N TYR A 129 1.36 0.01 -12.42
CA TYR A 129 1.85 0.28 -11.07
C TYR A 129 0.69 0.41 -10.05
N ARG A 130 -0.50 0.87 -10.47
CA ARG A 130 -1.70 0.99 -9.64
C ARG A 130 -2.18 -0.35 -9.06
N ASN A 131 -1.96 -1.46 -9.76
CA ASN A 131 -2.23 -2.81 -9.23
C ASN A 131 -1.37 -3.13 -7.99
N PHE A 132 -0.20 -2.50 -7.89
CA PHE A 132 0.76 -2.74 -6.81
C PHE A 132 0.62 -1.75 -5.64
N ARG A 133 -0.06 -0.62 -5.86
CA ARG A 133 -0.35 0.42 -4.86
C ARG A 133 0.92 0.97 -4.16
N PRO A 134 1.95 1.38 -4.92
CA PRO A 134 3.15 1.97 -4.33
C PRO A 134 2.84 3.30 -3.64
N ASN A 135 3.69 3.67 -2.70
CA ASN A 135 3.79 5.04 -2.20
C ASN A 135 4.71 5.87 -3.10
N ILE A 136 5.84 5.30 -3.52
CA ILE A 136 6.82 5.93 -4.41
C ILE A 136 7.04 5.05 -5.63
N LEU A 137 6.92 5.65 -6.81
CA LEU A 137 7.24 5.04 -8.09
C LEU A 137 8.57 5.64 -8.58
N VAL A 138 9.51 4.79 -8.95
CA VAL A 138 10.85 5.20 -9.43
C VAL A 138 11.13 4.63 -10.82
N GLU A 139 12.10 5.21 -11.52
CA GLU A 139 12.56 4.72 -12.82
C GLU A 139 14.05 4.37 -12.74
N CYS A 140 14.34 3.08 -12.64
CA CYS A 140 15.71 2.56 -12.57
C CYS A 140 15.81 1.20 -13.28
N LYS A 141 16.98 0.54 -13.23
CA LYS A 141 17.11 -0.80 -13.82
C LYS A 141 16.05 -1.75 -13.21
N PRO A 142 15.31 -2.54 -14.04
CA PRO A 142 14.29 -3.46 -13.54
C PRO A 142 14.77 -4.28 -12.34
N TYR A 143 13.95 -4.30 -11.29
CA TYR A 143 14.13 -4.99 -10.01
C TYR A 143 15.34 -4.54 -9.18
N SER A 144 16.01 -3.44 -9.52
CA SER A 144 17.13 -2.97 -8.71
C SER A 144 16.72 -2.61 -7.28
N GLU A 145 15.46 -2.22 -7.07
CA GLU A 145 14.84 -1.94 -5.77
C GLU A 145 14.86 -3.12 -4.79
N ASP A 146 15.02 -4.35 -5.29
CA ASP A 146 15.12 -5.54 -4.46
C ASP A 146 16.43 -5.59 -3.65
N ASN A 147 17.48 -4.90 -4.12
CA ASN A 147 18.82 -4.97 -3.55
C ASN A 147 19.20 -3.70 -2.75
N TRP A 148 18.27 -2.78 -2.61
CA TRP A 148 18.48 -1.53 -1.89
C TRP A 148 18.41 -1.78 -0.39
N THR A 149 19.45 -1.33 0.33
CA THR A 149 19.50 -1.41 1.79
C THR A 149 19.13 -0.10 2.47
N PHE A 150 19.37 1.00 1.77
CA PHE A 150 19.15 2.35 2.23
C PHE A 150 18.79 3.21 1.02
N VAL A 151 17.85 4.12 1.21
CA VAL A 151 17.36 5.05 0.20
C VAL A 151 17.34 6.46 0.79
N GLN A 152 17.82 7.44 0.02
CA GLN A 152 17.71 8.86 0.30
C GLN A 152 16.97 9.54 -0.87
N ILE A 153 15.98 10.36 -0.55
CA ILE A 153 15.28 11.24 -1.49
C ILE A 153 15.11 12.58 -0.78
N ALA A 154 15.71 13.65 -1.33
CA ALA A 154 15.83 14.94 -0.63
C ALA A 154 16.32 14.73 0.83
N ASP A 155 15.55 15.17 1.83
CA ASP A 155 15.88 15.02 3.26
C ASP A 155 15.35 13.70 3.87
N VAL A 156 14.53 12.95 3.14
CA VAL A 156 13.93 11.70 3.62
C VAL A 156 14.93 10.56 3.45
N SER A 157 15.20 9.87 4.56
CA SER A 157 16.04 8.67 4.58
C SER A 157 15.22 7.45 4.99
N MET A 158 15.45 6.32 4.32
CA MET A 158 14.67 5.10 4.51
C MET A 158 15.58 3.86 4.52
N GLN A 159 15.24 2.88 5.36
CA GLN A 159 15.97 1.61 5.49
C GLN A 159 15.13 0.43 5.02
N PHE A 160 15.76 -0.52 4.34
CA PHE A 160 15.12 -1.76 3.91
C PHE A 160 14.47 -2.51 5.07
N ILE A 161 13.23 -2.99 4.88
CA ILE A 161 12.56 -3.91 5.81
C ILE A 161 12.45 -5.30 5.17
N TYR A 162 11.70 -5.43 4.07
CA TYR A 162 11.54 -6.70 3.34
C TYR A 162 10.97 -6.48 1.93
N LEU A 163 11.10 -7.50 1.08
CA LEU A 163 10.46 -7.54 -0.24
C LEU A 163 8.94 -7.74 -0.09
N SER A 164 8.12 -6.87 -0.69
CA SER A 164 6.67 -6.91 -0.53
C SER A 164 6.09 -8.18 -1.14
N GLU A 165 5.64 -9.09 -0.28
CA GLU A 165 4.79 -10.21 -0.69
C GLU A 165 3.49 -9.68 -1.30
N ARG A 166 3.09 -10.25 -2.43
CA ARG A 166 1.84 -9.89 -3.10
C ARG A 166 0.78 -10.94 -2.82
N CYS A 167 -0.48 -10.49 -2.76
CA CYS A 167 -1.66 -11.34 -2.68
C CYS A 167 -2.53 -11.15 -3.91
N GLN A 168 -3.63 -11.91 -4.02
CA GLN A 168 -4.57 -11.83 -5.15
C GLN A 168 -5.17 -10.44 -5.37
N LYS A 169 -5.08 -9.50 -4.42
CA LYS A 169 -5.59 -8.13 -4.63
C LYS A 169 -4.94 -7.40 -5.81
N ILE A 170 -3.75 -7.81 -6.23
CA ILE A 170 -3.09 -7.22 -7.41
C ILE A 170 -3.79 -7.56 -8.73
N THR A 171 -4.69 -8.55 -8.73
CA THR A 171 -5.39 -8.99 -9.94
C THR A 171 -6.70 -8.25 -10.20
N ILE A 172 -7.02 -7.28 -9.35
CA ILE A 172 -8.14 -6.37 -9.54
C ILE A 172 -7.67 -5.26 -10.48
N ASP A 173 -8.34 -5.11 -11.61
CA ASP A 173 -8.14 -4.01 -12.54
C ASP A 173 -8.55 -2.68 -11.87
N PRO A 174 -7.66 -1.68 -11.81
CA PRO A 174 -7.92 -0.41 -11.13
C PRO A 174 -8.90 0.51 -11.88
N ASP A 175 -9.20 0.24 -13.14
CA ASP A 175 -10.10 1.04 -13.97
C ASP A 175 -11.46 0.36 -14.16
N THR A 176 -11.52 -0.98 -14.09
CA THR A 176 -12.77 -1.72 -14.30
C THR A 176 -13.26 -2.50 -13.08
N SER A 177 -12.45 -2.63 -12.02
CA SER A 177 -12.68 -3.48 -10.83
C SER A 177 -12.83 -4.99 -11.13
N LYS A 178 -12.66 -5.40 -12.39
CA LYS A 178 -12.73 -6.81 -12.79
C LYS A 178 -11.54 -7.56 -12.23
N LYS A 179 -11.80 -8.79 -11.76
CA LYS A 179 -10.76 -9.69 -11.28
C LYS A 179 -10.24 -10.54 -12.43
N SER A 180 -8.95 -10.83 -12.40
CA SER A 180 -8.34 -11.89 -13.20
C SER A 180 -7.42 -12.77 -12.31
N ASP A 181 -6.67 -13.68 -12.92
CA ASP A 181 -5.59 -14.41 -12.25
C ASP A 181 -4.22 -13.71 -12.40
N GLU A 182 -4.13 -12.69 -13.25
CA GLU A 182 -2.92 -11.95 -13.56
C GLU A 182 -2.90 -10.58 -12.84
N PRO A 183 -1.72 -10.04 -12.49
CA PRO A 183 -0.38 -10.56 -12.72
C PRO A 183 0.11 -11.61 -11.70
N PHE A 184 -0.76 -12.05 -10.78
CA PHE A 184 -0.37 -12.91 -9.66
C PHE A 184 0.17 -14.26 -10.11
N LYS A 185 -0.46 -14.90 -11.09
CA LYS A 185 -0.04 -16.19 -11.63
C LYS A 185 1.35 -16.08 -12.29
N THR A 186 1.57 -15.07 -13.13
CA THR A 186 2.88 -14.82 -13.75
C THR A 186 3.95 -14.58 -12.69
N LEU A 187 3.69 -13.70 -11.72
CA LEU A 187 4.64 -13.43 -10.63
C LEU A 187 4.98 -14.69 -9.82
N LYS A 188 4.01 -15.57 -9.57
CA LYS A 188 4.25 -16.84 -8.86
C LYS A 188 5.28 -17.72 -9.56
N HIS A 189 5.37 -17.64 -10.89
CA HIS A 189 6.30 -18.46 -11.67
C HIS A 189 7.76 -18.03 -11.50
N TYR A 190 8.05 -16.72 -11.50
CA TYR A 190 9.44 -16.22 -11.53
C TYR A 190 9.86 -15.35 -10.33
N ARG A 191 8.93 -14.97 -9.46
CA ARG A 191 9.17 -14.08 -8.31
C ARG A 191 8.84 -14.70 -6.94
N CYS A 192 8.67 -16.02 -6.89
CA CYS A 192 8.49 -16.76 -5.63
C CYS A 192 9.86 -17.21 -5.05
N PRO A 193 10.28 -16.75 -3.85
CA PRO A 193 11.61 -17.04 -3.29
C PRO A 193 11.92 -18.52 -3.06
N LYS A 194 13.00 -19.08 -3.63
CA LYS A 194 13.31 -20.54 -3.72
C LYS A 194 13.37 -21.34 -2.40
N ASN A 195 13.66 -20.71 -1.25
CA ASN A 195 14.11 -21.45 -0.05
C ASN A 195 13.19 -21.38 1.20
N GLY A 196 11.90 -21.03 1.05
CA GLY A 196 10.98 -20.95 2.19
C GLY A 196 10.38 -22.32 2.58
N LYS A 197 10.82 -22.90 3.70
CA LYS A 197 10.18 -24.08 4.31
C LYS A 197 8.79 -23.71 4.86
N GLY A 198 7.72 -24.34 4.36
CA GLY A 198 6.46 -24.52 5.10
C GLY A 198 5.38 -23.44 5.08
N LEU A 199 5.60 -22.23 4.54
CA LEU A 199 4.53 -21.25 4.30
C LEU A 199 4.21 -21.16 2.80
N GLN A 200 2.92 -21.00 2.44
CA GLN A 200 2.52 -20.75 1.06
C GLN A 200 3.32 -19.58 0.48
N ARG A 201 4.22 -19.88 -0.47
CA ARG A 201 5.14 -18.89 -1.05
C ARG A 201 4.34 -17.88 -1.86
N LYS A 202 4.32 -16.64 -1.40
CA LYS A 202 3.79 -15.52 -2.16
C LYS A 202 4.89 -14.95 -3.06
N PRO A 203 4.57 -14.52 -4.28
CA PRO A 203 5.54 -13.81 -5.08
C PRO A 203 5.82 -12.43 -4.49
N THR A 204 7.00 -11.88 -4.77
CA THR A 204 7.42 -10.56 -4.30
C THR A 204 7.48 -9.56 -5.44
N PHE A 205 7.00 -8.34 -5.20
CA PHE A 205 7.09 -7.23 -6.16
C PHE A 205 7.08 -5.89 -5.41
N GLY A 206 8.16 -5.12 -5.56
CA GLY A 206 8.40 -3.92 -4.76
C GLY A 206 9.02 -4.22 -3.40
N THR A 207 9.53 -3.17 -2.77
CA THR A 207 10.27 -3.25 -1.51
C THR A 207 9.67 -2.30 -0.48
N LEU A 208 9.48 -2.79 0.75
CA LEU A 208 9.04 -1.98 1.88
C LEU A 208 10.26 -1.43 2.63
N PHE A 209 10.26 -0.12 2.83
CA PHE A 209 11.27 0.59 3.62
C PHE A 209 10.65 1.27 4.83
N GLY A 210 11.39 1.37 5.93
CA GLY A 210 11.02 2.17 7.10
C GLY A 210 11.63 3.56 7.01
N ILE A 211 10.85 4.59 7.36
CA ILE A 211 11.27 6.01 7.29
C ILE A 211 12.15 6.36 8.49
N LEU A 212 13.46 6.50 8.30
CA LEU A 212 14.41 6.85 9.36
C LEU A 212 14.38 8.35 9.72
N ASN A 213 14.21 9.21 8.71
CA ASN A 213 14.09 10.66 8.87
C ASN A 213 12.95 11.17 7.99
N GLU A 214 12.10 12.01 8.56
CA GLU A 214 11.00 12.66 7.87
C GLU A 214 11.47 13.92 7.13
N GLY A 215 10.71 14.30 6.10
CA GLY A 215 11.04 15.41 5.22
C GLY A 215 10.04 15.50 4.07
N GLN A 216 10.23 16.47 3.20
CA GLN A 216 9.42 16.63 1.99
C GLN A 216 10.14 16.02 0.79
N ILE A 217 9.37 15.36 -0.07
CA ILE A 217 9.82 14.85 -1.36
C ILE A 217 8.85 15.33 -2.44
N ALA A 218 9.35 15.53 -3.64
CA ALA A 218 8.58 15.96 -4.80
C ALA A 218 8.82 15.05 -6.00
N ILE A 219 7.87 15.09 -6.94
CA ILE A 219 8.05 14.46 -8.25
C ILE A 219 9.23 15.15 -8.94
N GLY A 220 10.19 14.36 -9.41
CA GLY A 220 11.42 14.83 -10.05
C GLY A 220 12.65 14.80 -9.15
N ASP A 221 12.50 14.57 -7.84
CA ASP A 221 13.63 14.42 -6.94
C ASP A 221 14.51 13.21 -7.30
N HIS A 222 15.82 13.40 -7.19
CA HIS A 222 16.78 12.31 -7.37
C HIS A 222 16.73 11.33 -6.19
N ILE A 223 16.73 10.04 -6.52
CA ILE A 223 16.85 8.96 -5.56
C ILE A 223 18.29 8.44 -5.50
N TYR A 224 18.85 8.37 -4.31
CA TYR A 224 20.14 7.74 -4.05
C TYR A 224 19.92 6.45 -3.25
N ALA A 225 20.38 5.32 -3.78
CA ALA A 225 20.18 4.03 -3.14
C ALA A 225 21.51 3.31 -2.91
N LYS A 226 21.75 2.87 -1.67
CA LYS A 226 22.86 1.98 -1.34
C LYS A 226 22.46 0.55 -1.67
N GLN A 227 23.14 -0.05 -2.63
CA GLN A 227 22.89 -1.43 -3.05
C GLN A 227 23.82 -2.39 -2.31
N ASN A 228 23.27 -3.49 -1.84
CA ASN A 228 24.08 -4.62 -1.42
C ASN A 228 24.47 -5.44 -2.64
N VAL A 229 25.78 -5.62 -2.87
CA VAL A 229 26.30 -6.48 -3.94
C VAL A 229 26.31 -7.94 -3.46
N TRP A 230 25.16 -8.48 -3.07
CA TRP A 230 25.02 -9.93 -2.87
C TRP A 230 24.19 -10.48 -4.03
N LYS A 231 24.82 -11.32 -4.87
CA LYS A 231 24.14 -12.05 -5.94
C LYS A 231 23.02 -12.89 -5.30
N ILE A 232 21.76 -12.51 -5.51
CA ILE A 232 20.65 -13.43 -5.31
C ILE A 232 20.82 -14.51 -6.37
N HIS A 233 21.29 -15.70 -5.96
CA HIS A 233 21.33 -16.86 -6.84
C HIS A 233 19.90 -17.14 -7.31
N ALA A 234 19.69 -16.93 -8.61
CA ALA A 234 18.41 -17.08 -9.30
C ALA A 234 17.80 -18.47 -9.12
#